data_AF-A0A8K0CQQ0-F1
#
_entry.id   AF-A0A8K0CQQ0-F1
#
_cell.length_a   1.000
_cell.length_b   1.000
_cell.length_c   1.000
_cell.angle_alpha   90.00
_cell.angle_beta   90.00
_cell.angle_gamma   90.00
#
_symmetry.space_group_name_H-M   'P 1'
#
loop_
_entity.id
_entity.type
_entity.pdbx_description
1 polymer ?
#
loop_
_entity_poly.entity_id
_entity_poly.type
_entity_poly.pdbx_seq_one_letter_code
_entity_poly.pdbx_strand_id
1 'polypeptide(L)'
;MSRVWAVSSNGLHKHISVTPSHLQDVLNIMRNCFFKEESVSRAIGLNKSPEAILELDELVLDILENGVSVIAVEEKTGRVAGSLLNKII
;
A
#
# COMPACT_ATOMS: atom_id res chain seq x y z
N MET A 1 -5.40 -18.24 1.69
CA MET A 1 -5.10 -17.46 2.91
C MET A 1 -3.78 -16.76 2.70
N SER A 2 -3.67 -15.47 3.08
CA SER A 2 -2.42 -14.71 2.98
C SER A 2 -1.43 -15.17 4.06
N ARG A 3 -0.14 -15.19 3.73
CA ARG A 3 0.92 -15.52 4.69
C ARG A 3 1.04 -14.39 5.71
N VAL A 4 1.00 -14.72 7.01
CA VAL A 4 1.32 -13.81 8.11
C VAL A 4 2.83 -13.82 8.33
N TRP A 5 3.44 -12.63 8.33
CA TRP A 5 4.87 -12.42 8.54
C TRP A 5 5.19 -12.06 9.98
N ALA A 6 4.36 -11.23 10.61
CA ALA A 6 4.54 -10.78 11.97
C ALA A 6 3.22 -10.28 12.57
N VAL A 7 3.19 -10.17 13.89
CA VAL A 7 2.15 -9.47 14.64
C VAL A 7 2.82 -8.34 15.42
N SER A 8 2.20 -7.17 15.48
CA SER A 8 2.72 -6.06 16.29
C SER A 8 2.80 -6.45 17.76
N SER A 9 3.73 -5.85 18.52
CA SER A 9 3.95 -6.18 19.94
C SER A 9 2.70 -5.99 20.82
N ASN A 10 1.84 -5.04 20.45
CA ASN A 10 0.55 -4.79 21.10
C ASN A 10 -0.61 -5.67 20.57
N GLY A 11 -0.34 -6.58 19.63
CA GLY A 11 -1.33 -7.47 19.05
C GLY A 11 -2.39 -6.79 18.17
N LEU A 12 -2.28 -5.49 17.90
CA LEU A 12 -3.31 -4.73 17.18
C LEU A 12 -3.24 -4.91 15.65
N HIS A 13 -2.08 -5.27 15.11
CA HIS A 13 -1.88 -5.41 13.67
C HIS A 13 -1.21 -6.72 13.30
N LYS A 14 -1.74 -7.38 12.27
CA LYS A 14 -1.05 -8.45 11.55
C LYS A 14 -0.39 -7.89 10.30
N HIS A 15 0.86 -8.26 10.09
CA HIS A 15 1.58 -7.97 8.85
C HIS A 15 1.45 -9.20 7.93
N ILE A 16 0.77 -9.04 6.80
CA ILE A 16 0.45 -10.14 5.88
C ILE A 16 0.90 -9.82 4.45
N SER A 17 1.10 -10.85 3.64
CA SER A 17 1.33 -10.66 2.20
C SER A 17 0.10 -10.04 1.54
N VAL A 18 0.33 -9.12 0.59
CA VAL A 18 -0.74 -8.58 -0.24
C VAL A 18 -1.34 -9.70 -1.10
N THR A 19 -2.65 -9.65 -1.31
CA THR A 19 -3.39 -10.57 -2.19
C THR A 19 -4.33 -9.75 -3.06
N PRO A 20 -4.89 -10.31 -4.16
CA PRO A 20 -5.76 -9.57 -5.06
C PRO A 20 -6.96 -8.88 -4.38
N SER A 21 -7.47 -9.45 -3.30
CA SER A 21 -8.55 -8.85 -2.49
C SER A 21 -8.18 -7.51 -1.83
N HIS A 22 -6.89 -7.20 -1.68
CA HIS A 22 -6.41 -5.98 -1.00
C HIS A 22 -6.00 -4.87 -1.98
N LEU A 23 -6.08 -5.08 -3.30
CA LEU A 23 -5.57 -4.12 -4.29
C LEU A 23 -6.19 -2.72 -4.13
N GLN A 24 -7.51 -2.64 -3.95
CA GLN A 24 -8.19 -1.36 -3.79
C GLN A 24 -7.82 -0.66 -2.49
N ASP A 25 -7.61 -1.41 -1.40
CA ASP A 25 -7.17 -0.82 -0.13
C ASP A 25 -5.77 -0.21 -0.25
N VAL A 26 -4.85 -0.93 -0.91
CA VAL A 26 -3.49 -0.45 -1.15
C VAL A 26 -3.50 0.80 -2.03
N LEU A 27 -4.22 0.80 -3.15
CA LEU A 27 -4.34 1.97 -4.03
C LEU A 27 -4.96 3.17 -3.28
N ASN A 28 -5.98 2.92 -2.45
CA ASN A 28 -6.60 3.97 -1.65
C ASN A 28 -5.62 4.56 -0.63
N ILE A 29 -4.77 3.75 0.00
CA ILE A 29 -3.72 4.25 0.90
C ILE A 29 -2.71 5.09 0.12
N MET A 30 -2.26 4.62 -1.05
CA MET A 30 -1.29 5.36 -1.86
C MET A 30 -1.84 6.73 -2.29
N ARG A 31 -3.06 6.77 -2.82
CA ARG A 31 -3.71 8.02 -3.28
C ARG A 31 -3.98 9.00 -2.15
N ASN A 32 -4.50 8.52 -1.02
CA ASN A 32 -4.95 9.40 0.07
C ASN A 32 -3.84 9.74 1.08
N CYS A 33 -2.72 9.01 1.05
CA CYS A 33 -1.60 9.22 1.95
C CYS A 33 -0.32 9.52 1.16
N PHE A 34 0.31 8.50 0.56
CA PHE A 34 1.67 8.64 0.02
C PHE A 34 1.79 9.69 -1.10
N PHE A 35 0.97 9.60 -2.15
CA PHE A 35 0.99 10.54 -3.28
C PHE A 35 0.66 11.99 -2.88
N LYS A 36 0.01 12.17 -1.74
CA LYS A 36 -0.37 13.49 -1.23
C LYS A 36 0.68 14.06 -0.27
N GLU A 37 1.27 13.23 0.58
CA GLU A 37 2.00 13.68 1.77
C GLU A 37 3.51 13.42 1.70
N GLU A 38 3.99 12.53 0.81
CA GLU A 38 5.42 12.27 0.64
C GLU A 38 6.14 13.54 0.16
N SER A 39 7.36 13.77 0.64
CA SER A 39 8.11 15.02 0.46
C SER A 39 8.30 15.45 -0.99
N VAL A 40 8.70 14.54 -1.88
CA VAL A 40 8.89 14.80 -3.31
C VAL A 40 7.54 15.01 -3.99
N SER A 41 6.58 14.14 -3.71
CA SER A 41 5.19 14.21 -4.18
C SER A 41 4.58 15.59 -3.88
N ARG A 42 4.76 16.09 -2.65
CA ARG A 42 4.34 17.43 -2.24
C ARG A 42 5.10 18.53 -2.97
N ALA A 43 6.43 18.41 -3.08
CA ALA A 43 7.27 19.42 -3.70
C ALA A 43 6.92 19.64 -5.18
N ILE A 44 6.60 18.58 -5.91
CA ILE A 44 6.21 18.65 -7.32
C ILE A 44 4.71 18.91 -7.53
N GLY A 45 3.91 18.94 -6.45
CA GLY A 45 2.47 19.08 -6.54
C GLY A 45 1.78 17.91 -7.24
N LEU A 46 2.26 16.69 -7.01
CA LEU A 46 1.79 15.45 -7.65
C LEU A 46 0.27 15.31 -7.57
N ASN A 47 -0.30 15.60 -6.40
CA ASN A 47 -1.74 15.52 -6.14
C ASN A 47 -2.60 16.51 -6.95
N LYS A 48 -1.99 17.40 -7.75
CA LYS A 48 -2.69 18.33 -8.64
C LYS A 48 -2.79 17.83 -10.07
N SER A 49 -2.13 16.72 -10.43
CA SER A 49 -2.24 16.09 -11.75
C SER A 49 -2.93 14.73 -11.62
N PRO A 50 -4.21 14.62 -12.02
CA PRO A 50 -4.90 13.34 -12.07
C PRO A 50 -4.19 12.31 -12.95
N GLU A 51 -3.56 12.74 -14.05
CA GLU A 51 -2.85 11.87 -14.99
C GLU A 51 -1.64 11.21 -14.32
N ALA A 52 -0.83 11.98 -13.58
CA ALA A 52 0.32 11.44 -12.84
C ALA A 52 -0.10 10.46 -11.74
N ILE A 53 -1.28 10.66 -11.13
CA ILE A 53 -1.83 9.70 -10.14
C ILE A 53 -2.20 8.38 -10.83
N LEU A 54 -2.77 8.42 -12.04
CA LEU A 54 -3.10 7.21 -12.80
C LEU A 54 -1.83 6.43 -13.19
N GLU A 55 -0.78 7.12 -13.66
CA GLU A 55 0.50 6.47 -13.97
C GLU A 55 1.13 5.81 -12.74
N LEU A 56 1.02 6.44 -11.56
CA LEU A 56 1.51 5.84 -10.32
C LEU A 56 0.63 4.69 -9.84
N ASP A 57 -0.67 4.69 -10.10
CA ASP A 57 -1.52 3.53 -9.83
C ASP A 57 -1.08 2.33 -10.67
N GLU A 58 -0.76 2.53 -11.96
CA GLU A 58 -0.22 1.49 -12.83
C GLU A 58 1.12 0.95 -12.30
N LEU A 59 2.02 1.83 -11.85
CA LEU A 59 3.26 1.43 -11.19
C LEU A 59 3.01 0.59 -9.92
N VAL A 60 2.05 1.00 -9.09
CA VAL A 60 1.69 0.24 -7.87
C VAL A 60 1.18 -1.16 -8.25
N LEU A 61 0.35 -1.28 -9.29
CA LEU A 61 -0.15 -2.57 -9.76
C LEU A 61 0.99 -3.47 -10.26
N ASP A 62 1.90 -2.95 -11.09
CA ASP A 62 3.09 -3.68 -11.55
C ASP A 62 3.99 -4.16 -10.38
N ILE A 63 4.19 -3.31 -9.37
CA ILE A 63 4.93 -3.69 -8.16
C ILE A 63 4.21 -4.83 -7.43
N LEU A 64 2.88 -4.77 -7.30
CA LEU A 64 2.10 -5.78 -6.57
C LEU A 64 2.11 -7.16 -7.25
N GLU A 65 2.27 -7.22 -8.58
CA GLU A 65 2.43 -8.48 -9.32
C GLU A 65 3.65 -9.29 -8.88
N ASN A 66 4.66 -8.65 -8.26
CA ASN A 66 5.85 -9.34 -7.76
C ASN A 66 5.58 -10.20 -6.51
N GLY A 67 4.42 -10.03 -5.86
CA GLY A 67 3.99 -10.89 -4.75
C GLY A 67 4.83 -10.77 -3.46
N VAL A 68 5.75 -9.81 -3.37
CA VAL A 68 6.64 -9.59 -2.20
C VAL A 68 6.27 -8.36 -1.36
N SER A 69 5.12 -7.75 -1.65
CA SER A 69 4.59 -6.62 -0.89
C SER A 69 3.82 -7.09 0.36
N VAL A 70 3.86 -6.29 1.42
CA VAL A 70 3.28 -6.60 2.73
C VAL A 70 2.34 -5.47 3.17
N ILE A 71 1.24 -5.81 3.82
CA ILE A 71 0.31 -4.86 4.43
C ILE A 71 0.16 -5.10 5.92
N ALA A 72 -0.11 -4.03 6.66
CA ALA A 72 -0.53 -4.09 8.06
C ALA A 72 -2.06 -4.06 8.10
N VAL A 73 -2.68 -5.06 8.73
CA VAL A 73 -4.14 -5.17 8.89
C VAL A 73 -4.48 -5.08 10.37
N GLU A 74 -5.39 -4.17 10.72
CA GLU A 74 -5.90 -4.04 12.07
C GLU A 74 -6.77 -5.26 12.44
N GLU A 75 -6.44 -5.93 13.53
CA GLU A 75 -7.04 -7.21 13.91
C GLU A 75 -8.54 -7.13 14.20
N LYS A 76 -8.99 -6.03 14.79
CA LYS A 76 -10.39 -5.88 15.22
C LYS A 76 -11.33 -5.57 14.06
N THR A 77 -10.86 -4.80 13.08
CA THR A 77 -11.69 -4.23 12.02
C THR A 77 -11.46 -4.90 10.67
N GLY A 78 -10.33 -5.60 10.51
CA GLY A 78 -9.87 -6.12 9.22
C GLY A 78 -9.39 -5.02 8.27
N ARG A 79 -9.30 -3.75 8.72
CA ARG A 79 -8.92 -2.64 7.87
C ARG A 79 -7.41 -2.63 7.61
N VAL A 80 -7.03 -2.38 6.36
CA VAL A 80 -5.62 -2.15 6.00
C VAL A 80 -5.19 -0.79 6.57
N ALA A 81 -4.20 -0.82 7.46
CA ALA A 81 -3.65 0.35 8.15
C ALA A 81 -2.43 0.95 7.44
N GLY A 82 -1.74 0.14 6.63
CA GLY A 82 -0.55 0.57 5.90
C GLY A 82 -0.09 -0.49 4.90
N SER A 83 0.75 -0.08 3.96
CA SER A 83 1.35 -0.96 2.94
C SER A 83 2.83 -0.69 2.78
N LEU A 84 3.58 -1.73 2.46
CA LEU A 84 4.97 -1.71 2.04
C LEU A 84 5.05 -2.38 0.66
N LEU A 85 5.37 -1.57 -0.36
CA LEU A 85 5.43 -2.01 -1.75
C LEU A 85 6.88 -2.36 -2.10
N ASN A 86 7.10 -3.61 -2.52
CA ASN A 86 8.42 -4.13 -2.87
C ASN A 86 8.37 -4.80 -4.26
N LYS A 87 9.45 -4.64 -5.03
CA LYS A 87 9.68 -5.27 -6.33
C LYS A 87 11.03 -5.99 -6.31
N ILE A 88 11.12 -7.15 -6.98
CA ILE A 88 12.42 -7.83 -7.20
C ILE A 88 12.98 -7.33 -8.53
N ILE A 89 14.26 -6.95 -8.55
CA ILE A 89 14.99 -6.41 -9.71
C ILE A 89 16.18 -7.31 -10.00
#